data_AF-A0A964KE77-F1
#
_entry.id   AF-A0A964KE77-F1
#
_cell.length_a   1.000
_cell.length_b   1.000
_cell.length_c   1.000
_cell.angle_alpha   90.00
_cell.angle_beta   90.00
_cell.angle_gamma   90.00
#
_symmetry.space_group_name_H-M   'P 1'
#
loop_
_entity.id
_entity.type
_entity.pdbx_description
1 polymer ?
#
loop_
_entity_poly.entity_id
_entity_poly.type
_entity_poly.pdbx_seq_one_letter_code
_entity_poly.pdbx_strand_id
1 'polypeptide(L)' 'MTTPPSDSSESLHSLLARARSERRLSIAQLAASTRLSPNAVRWIERGITQPKPESLWH' A
#
# COMPACT_ATOMS: atom_id res chain seq x y z
N MET A 1 -8.79 -29.33 -4.46
CA MET A 1 -8.00 -28.53 -5.42
C MET A 1 -8.38 -27.08 -5.21
N THR A 2 -7.56 -26.34 -4.47
CA THR A 2 -7.77 -24.91 -4.21
C THR A 2 -7.50 -24.18 -5.52
N THR A 3 -8.51 -23.52 -6.06
CA THR A 3 -8.36 -22.66 -7.24
C THR A 3 -7.28 -21.61 -6.97
N PRO A 4 -6.27 -21.44 -7.83
CA PRO A 4 -5.40 -20.28 -7.76
C PRO A 4 -6.26 -19.04 -8.11
N PRO A 5 -6.20 -17.93 -7.35
CA PRO A 5 -6.86 -16.71 -7.75
C PRO A 5 -6.20 -16.22 -9.04
N SER A 6 -6.96 -16.35 -10.14
CA SER A 6 -6.62 -15.89 -11.48
C SER A 6 -6.33 -14.39 -11.45
N ASP A 7 -5.17 -14.01 -11.98
CA ASP A 7 -4.71 -12.66 -12.26
C ASP A 7 -5.81 -11.77 -12.85
N SER A 8 -6.02 -10.57 -12.28
CA SER A 8 -6.15 -9.28 -12.99
C SER A 8 -6.51 -8.14 -12.02
N SER A 9 -5.56 -7.21 -11.84
CA SER A 9 -5.64 -5.97 -11.03
C SER A 9 -5.74 -6.15 -9.51
N GLU A 10 -4.73 -6.72 -8.86
CA GLU A 10 -4.54 -6.42 -7.44
C GLU A 10 -4.32 -4.89 -7.33
N SER A 11 -5.27 -4.20 -6.71
CA SER A 11 -5.21 -2.75 -6.60
C SER A 11 -3.99 -2.32 -5.81
N LEU A 12 -3.35 -1.21 -6.18
CA LEU A 12 -2.15 -0.68 -5.50
C LEU A 12 -2.34 -0.61 -3.97
N HIS A 13 -3.55 -0.27 -3.52
CA HIS A 13 -3.90 -0.20 -2.11
C HIS A 13 -3.88 -1.57 -1.41
N SER A 14 -4.34 -2.63 -2.08
CA SER A 14 -4.29 -4.00 -1.56
C SER A 14 -2.86 -4.53 -1.51
N LEU A 15 -2.08 -4.25 -2.55
CA LEU A 15 -0.65 -4.59 -2.60
C LEU A 15 0.12 -3.92 -1.46
N LEU A 16 -0.12 -2.63 -1.21
CA LEU A 16 0.54 -1.89 -0.13
C LEU A 16 0.18 -2.47 1.24
N ALA A 17 -1.10 -2.71 1.50
CA ALA A 17 -1.57 -3.27 2.77
C ALA A 17 -1.00 -4.68 3.02
N ARG A 18 -0.89 -5.50 1.97
CA ARG A 18 -0.29 -6.83 2.05
C ARG A 18 1.21 -6.76 2.36
N ALA A 19 1.96 -5.97 1.58
CA ALA A 19 3.40 -5.79 1.77
C ALA A 19 3.74 -5.25 3.17
N ARG A 20 2.92 -4.33 3.70
CA ARG A 20 3.07 -3.83 5.07
C ARG A 20 2.89 -4.95 6.10
N SER A 21 1.86 -5.78 5.92
CA SER A 21 1.52 -6.88 6.84
C SER A 21 2.55 -8.00 6.81
N GLU A 22 3.03 -8.39 5.63
CA GLU A 22 4.11 -9.38 5.44
C GLU A 22 5.39 -8.96 6.16
N ARG A 23 5.70 -7.66 6.15
CA ARG A 23 6.88 -7.08 6.83
C ARG A 23 6.63 -6.71 8.29
N ARG A 24 5.42 -6.99 8.82
CA ARG A 24 4.99 -6.64 10.19
C ARG A 24 5.22 -5.17 10.54
N LEU A 25 5.07 -4.28 9.56
CA LEU A 25 5.24 -2.85 9.75
C LEU A 25 3.95 -2.22 10.29
N SER A 26 4.10 -1.34 11.26
CA SER A 26 3.04 -0.39 11.63
C SER A 26 2.88 0.68 10.53
N ILE A 27 1.72 1.33 10.51
CA ILE A 27 1.47 2.50 9.63
C ILE A 27 2.54 3.58 9.86
N ALA A 28 2.94 3.82 11.11
CA ALA A 28 3.95 4.84 11.45
C ALA A 28 5.35 4.47 10.91
N GLN A 29 5.74 3.20 10.97
CA GLN A 29 7.02 2.74 10.42
C GLN A 29 7.03 2.82 8.88
N LEU A 30 5.93 2.44 8.23
CA LEU A 30 5.81 2.58 6.77
C LEU A 30 5.81 4.06 6.33
N ALA A 31 5.11 4.91 7.07
CA ALA A 31 5.12 6.35 6.86
C ALA A 31 6.54 6.93 6.96
N ALA A 32 7.28 6.55 8.00
CA ALA A 32 8.66 6.99 8.20
C ALA A 32 9.60 6.52 7.06
N SER A 33 9.46 5.28 6.58
CA SER A 33 10.32 4.75 5.50
C SER A 33 10.01 5.35 4.13
N THR A 34 8.78 5.83 3.91
CA THR A 34 8.30 6.40 2.65
C THR A 34 8.25 7.93 2.65
N ARG A 35 8.62 8.57 3.77
CA ARG A 35 8.45 10.02 4.02
C ARG A 35 7.01 10.51 3.83
N LEU A 36 6.04 9.61 3.95
CA LEU A 36 4.62 9.93 3.92
C LEU A 36 4.12 10.21 5.34
N SER A 37 3.01 10.92 5.47
CA SER A 37 2.33 11.01 6.75
C SER A 37 1.57 9.69 7.05
N PRO A 38 1.39 9.31 8.33
CA PRO A 38 0.58 8.15 8.70
C PRO A 38 -0.85 8.17 8.13
N ASN A 39 -1.45 9.36 8.00
CA ASN A 39 -2.76 9.53 7.40
C ASN A 39 -2.75 9.29 5.89
N ALA A 40 -1.71 9.75 5.18
CA ALA A 40 -1.56 9.48 3.76
C ALA A 40 -1.47 7.96 3.51
N VAL A 41 -0.65 7.24 4.29
CA VAL A 41 -0.57 5.77 4.21
C VAL A 41 -1.93 5.11 4.41
N ARG A 42 -2.72 5.54 5.42
CA ARG A 42 -4.09 5.02 5.64
C ARG A 42 -5.03 5.29 4.47
N TRP A 43 -4.96 6.48 3.86
CA TRP A 43 -5.80 6.81 2.71
C TRP A 43 -5.43 6.01 1.47
N ILE A 44 -4.14 5.75 1.28
CA ILE A 44 -3.65 4.89 0.21
C ILE A 44 -4.12 3.45 0.42
N GLU A 45 -3.91 2.84 1.60
CA GLU A 45 -4.34 1.46 1.87
C GLU A 45 -5.85 1.24 1.78
N ARG A 46 -6.64 2.29 2.05
CA ARG A 46 -8.11 2.26 1.91
C ARG A 46 -8.60 2.54 0.49
N GLY A 47 -7.70 2.83 -0.45
CA GLY A 47 -8.06 3.22 -1.81
C GLY A 47 -8.75 4.58 -1.91
N ILE A 48 -8.70 5.41 -0.85
CA ILE A 48 -9.29 6.75 -0.83
C ILE A 48 -8.45 7.72 -1.66
N THR A 49 -7.13 7.55 -1.66
CA THR A 49 -6.20 8.39 -2.41
C THR A 49 -5.22 7.52 -3.17
N GLN A 50 -5.13 7.72 -4.48
CA GLN A 50 -4.10 7.11 -5.31
C GLN A 50 -2.93 8.09 -5.42
N PRO A 51 -1.71 7.73 -4.99
CA PRO A 51 -0.57 8.59 -5.18
C PRO A 51 -0.31 8.74 -6.68
N LYS A 52 -0.12 9.98 -7.14
CA LYS A 52 0.28 10.22 -8.53
C LYS A 52 1.70 9.68 -8.71
N PRO A 53 2.03 9.04 -9.85
CA PRO A 53 3.39 8.54 -10.10
C PRO A 53 4.46 9.61 -9.89
N GLU A 54 4.15 10.85 -10.27
CA GLU A 54 4.99 12.04 -10.09
C GLU A 54 5.37 12.32 -8.62
N SER A 55 4.50 11.94 -7.68
CA SER A 55 4.72 12.15 -6.24
C SER A 55 5.58 11.07 -5.57
N LEU A 56 5.95 10.00 -6.29
CA LEU A 56 6.76 8.89 -5.79
C LEU A 56 8.25 8.98 -6.18
N TRP A 57 8.62 9.96 -7.01
CA TRP A 57 10.00 10.22 -7.43
C TRP A 57 10.49 11.60 -6.93
N HIS A 58 10.92 11.66 -5.67
CA HIS A 58 11.67 12.78 -5.11
C HIS A 58 12.81 12.28 -4.22
#